data_AF-A0A3M1MRD6-F1
#
_entry.id   AF-A0A3M1MRD6-F1
#
_cell.length_a   1.000
_cell.length_b   1.000
_cell.length_c   1.000
_cell.angle_alpha   90.00
_cell.angle_beta   90.00
_cell.angle_gamma   90.00
#
_symmetry.space_group_name_H-M   'P 1'
#
loop_
_entity.id
_entity.type
_entity.pdbx_description
1 polymer ?
#
loop_
_entity_poly.entity_id
_entity_poly.type
_entity_poly.pdbx_seq_one_letter_code
_entity_poly.pdbx_strand_id
1 'polypeptide(L)' 'MSKHFVLVAGNIGAGKTSLTERIGERLGWHTAYESVSDNPYLPDFYADMRQWAFHLQIFFLGHRAEQHI' A
#
# COMPACT_ATOMS: atom_id res chain seq x y z
N MET A 1 23.25 -11.50 9.21
CA MET A 1 22.89 -10.11 8.87
C MET A 1 21.51 -9.82 9.41
N SER A 2 21.26 -8.62 9.94
CA SER A 2 19.92 -8.22 10.39
C SER A 2 19.02 -7.96 9.17
N LYS A 3 17.85 -8.60 9.13
CA LYS A 3 16.82 -8.27 8.15
C LYS A 3 16.18 -6.95 8.57
N HIS A 4 16.23 -5.94 7.72
CA HIS A 4 15.56 -4.66 7.95
C HIS A 4 14.20 -4.68 7.26
N PHE A 5 13.18 -4.25 7.99
CA PHE A 5 11.83 -4.09 7.47
C PHE A 5 11.36 -2.69 7.82
N VAL A 6 11.13 -1.86 6.80
CA VAL A 6 10.81 -0.45 6.95
C VAL A 6 9.47 -0.17 6.27
N LEU A 7 8.55 0.42 7.02
CA LEU A 7 7.24 0.85 6.53
C LEU A 7 7.26 2.37 6.32
N VAL A 8 6.85 2.81 5.14
CA VAL A 8 6.68 4.23 4.81
C VAL A 8 5.21 4.60 4.91
N ALA A 9 4.84 5.39 5.92
CA ALA A 9 3.46 5.83 6.17
C ALA A 9 3.30 7.33 5.94
N GLY A 10 2.06 7.76 5.64
CA GLY A 10 1.73 9.15 5.35
C GLY A 10 0.46 9.29 4.51
N ASN A 11 -0.05 10.52 4.41
CA ASN A 11 -1.32 10.80 3.73
C ASN A 11 -1.27 10.49 2.22
N ILE A 12 -2.44 10.34 1.60
CA ILE A 12 -2.59 10.26 0.14
C ILE A 12 -1.98 11.53 -0.46
N GLY A 13 -1.16 11.38 -1.51
CA GLY A 13 -0.47 12.51 -2.14
C GLY A 13 0.79 13.01 -1.43
N ALA A 14 1.20 12.44 -0.29
CA ALA A 14 2.38 12.89 0.47
C ALA A 14 3.74 12.48 -0.14
N GLY A 15 3.77 11.79 -1.29
CA GLY A 15 5.02 11.39 -1.95
C GLY A 15 5.67 10.10 -1.43
N LYS A 16 4.90 9.22 -0.76
CA LYS A 16 5.40 7.96 -0.20
C LYS A 16 6.08 7.06 -1.23
N THR A 17 5.44 6.85 -2.40
CA THR A 17 6.00 6.04 -3.49
C THR A 17 7.37 6.55 -3.92
N SER A 18 7.49 7.85 -4.17
CA SER A 18 8.75 8.49 -4.55
C SER A 18 9.82 8.39 -3.46
N LEU A 19 9.43 8.45 -2.18
CA LEU A 19 10.38 8.24 -1.07
C LEU A 19 10.86 6.78 -1.02
N THR A 20 9.94 5.82 -1.15
CA THR A 20 10.25 4.38 -1.17
C THR A 20 11.19 4.03 -2.32
N GLU A 21 10.93 4.52 -3.53
CA GLU A 21 11.78 4.32 -4.71
C GLU A 21 13.21 4.82 -4.45
N ARG A 22 13.36 6.07 -4.00
CA ARG A 22 14.68 6.67 -3.74
C ARG A 22 15.46 5.95 -2.64
N ILE A 23 14.78 5.49 -1.59
CA ILE A 23 15.41 4.70 -0.52
C ILE A 23 15.85 3.34 -1.07
N GLY A 24 14.97 2.67 -1.82
CA GLY A 24 15.24 1.38 -2.46
C GLY A 24 16.46 1.43 -3.37
N GLU A 25 16.50 2.41 -4.29
CA GLU A 25 17.61 2.64 -5.21
C GLU A 25 18.92 2.93 -4.47
N ARG A 26 18.88 3.82 -3.47
CA ARG A 26 20.09 4.24 -2.73
C ARG A 26 20.68 3.11 -1.89
N LEU A 27 19.85 2.24 -1.33
CA LEU A 27 20.29 1.18 -0.41
C LEU A 27 20.34 -0.21 -1.06
N GLY A 28 19.92 -0.34 -2.32
CA GLY A 28 19.77 -1.63 -2.98
C GLY A 28 18.71 -2.53 -2.32
N TRP A 29 17.67 -1.92 -1.75
CA TRP A 29 16.60 -2.65 -1.04
C TRP A 29 15.46 -3.02 -1.98
N HIS A 30 14.83 -4.15 -1.70
CA HIS A 30 13.58 -4.52 -2.35
C HIS A 30 12.45 -3.58 -1.89
N THR A 31 11.69 -3.05 -2.85
CA THR A 31 10.57 -2.14 -2.61
C THR A 31 9.24 -2.83 -2.91
N ALA A 32 8.24 -2.53 -2.10
CA ALA A 32 6.86 -2.98 -2.28
C ALA A 32 5.92 -1.78 -2.20
N TYR A 33 4.85 -1.80 -3.00
CA TYR A 33 3.92 -0.68 -3.15
C TYR A 33 2.48 -1.12 -2.85
N GLU A 34 1.64 -0.16 -2.49
CA GLU A 34 0.21 -0.40 -2.29
C GLU A 34 -0.48 -0.59 -3.66
N SER A 35 -1.23 -1.67 -3.85
CA SER A 35 -2.03 -1.87 -5.07
C SER A 35 -3.32 -1.06 -4.98
N VAL A 36 -3.29 0.14 -5.55
CA VAL A 36 -4.44 1.06 -5.57
C VAL A 36 -5.21 0.94 -6.88
N SER A 37 -4.51 0.70 -7.99
CA SER A 37 -5.05 0.71 -9.36
C SER A 37 -5.97 -0.48 -9.67
N ASP A 38 -5.70 -1.63 -9.05
CA ASP A 38 -6.38 -2.89 -9.35
C ASP A 38 -7.44 -3.26 -8.30
N ASN A 39 -7.79 -2.33 -7.40
CA ASN A 39 -8.73 -2.61 -6.32
C ASN A 39 -10.19 -2.55 -6.85
N PRO A 40 -10.91 -3.69 -6.89
CA PRO A 40 -12.25 -3.75 -7.49
C PRO A 40 -13.29 -2.95 -6.71
N TYR A 41 -13.03 -2.64 -5.43
CA TYR A 41 -13.98 -1.94 -4.55
C TYR A 41 -13.76 -0.44 -4.49
N LEU A 42 -12.68 0.08 -5.06
CA LEU A 42 -12.34 1.51 -4.95
C LEU A 42 -13.37 2.42 -5.63
N PRO A 43 -13.88 2.11 -6.85
CA PRO A 43 -14.97 2.89 -7.45
C PRO A 43 -16.25 2.86 -6.61
N ASP A 44 -16.65 1.68 -6.12
CA ASP A 44 -17.85 1.50 -5.31
C ASP A 44 -17.76 2.23 -3.97
N PHE A 45 -16.58 2.25 -3.35
CA PHE A 45 -16.31 3.03 -2.15
C PHE A 45 -16.51 4.53 -2.36
N TYR A 46 -16.04 5.08 -3.48
CA TYR A 46 -16.27 6.50 -3.77
C TYR A 46 -17.74 6.80 -4.13
N ALA A 47 -18.50 5.80 -4.56
CA ALA A 47 -19.94 5.92 -4.80
C ALA A 47 -20.78 5.84 -3.50
N ASP A 48 -20.48 4.91 -2.60
CA ASP A 48 -21.10 4.78 -1.27
C ASP A 48 -20.09 4.23 -0.23
N MET A 49 -19.47 5.16 0.51
CA MET A 49 -18.48 4.80 1.53
C MET A 49 -19.10 3.97 2.66
N ARG A 50 -20.37 4.19 3.03
CA ARG A 50 -20.99 3.50 4.17
C ARG A 50 -21.18 2.03 3.85
N GLN A 51 -21.57 1.70 2.63
CA GLN A 51 -21.77 0.33 2.18
C GLN A 51 -20.45 -0.39 1.91
N TRP A 52 -19.46 0.30 1.33
CA TRP A 52 -18.28 -0.35 0.74
C TRP A 52 -17.00 -0.24 1.56
N ALA A 53 -16.97 0.55 2.64
CA ALA A 53 -15.77 0.71 3.48
C ALA A 53 -15.21 -0.64 3.97
N PHE A 54 -16.05 -1.55 4.45
CA PHE A 54 -15.58 -2.84 4.96
C PHE A 54 -14.87 -3.67 3.88
N HIS A 55 -15.46 -3.80 2.70
CA HIS A 55 -14.89 -4.55 1.57
C HIS A 55 -13.54 -3.98 1.15
N LEU A 56 -13.47 -2.66 0.99
CA LEU A 56 -12.24 -1.98 0.61
C LEU A 56 -11.13 -2.21 1.66
N GLN A 57 -11.44 -2.06 2.94
CA GLN A 57 -10.45 -2.23 4.01
C GLN A 57 -9.96 -3.68 4.15
N ILE A 58 -10.84 -4.68 4.00
CA ILE A 58 -10.44 -6.09 4.04
C ILE A 58 -9.59 -6.46 2.82
N PHE A 59 -9.89 -5.94 1.63
CA PHE A 59 -9.05 -6.13 0.46
C PHE A 59 -7.63 -5.59 0.69
N PHE A 60 -7.49 -4.36 1.19
CA PHE A 60 -6.18 -3.80 1.51
C PHE A 60 -5.44 -4.60 2.58
N LEU A 61 -6.14 -5.12 3.59
CA LEU A 61 -5.53 -5.95 4.62
C LEU A 61 -4.97 -7.26 4.05
N GLY A 62 -5.74 -7.95 3.20
CA GLY A 62 -5.31 -9.20 2.56
C GLY A 62 -4.12 -9.00 1.64
N HIS A 63 -4.17 -7.98 0.79
CA HIS A 63 -3.08 -7.69 -0.15
C HIS A 63 -1.79 -7.28 0.57
N ARG A 64 -1.89 -6.56 1.69
CA ARG A 64 -0.73 -6.27 2.54
C ARG A 64 -0.15 -7.53 3.15
N ALA A 65 -0.99 -8.47 3.60
CA ALA A 65 -0.53 -9.74 4.16
C ALA A 65 0.27 -10.58 3.14
N GLU A 66 -0.14 -10.60 1.87
CA GLU A 66 0.59 -11.29 0.77
C GLU A 66 2.02 -10.75 0.57
N GLN A 67 2.26 -9.46 0.85
CA GLN A 67 3.60 -8.86 0.74
C GLN A 67 4.56 -9.31 1.86
N HIS A 68 4.03 -9.96 2.90
CA HIS A 68 4.79 -10.43 4.06
C HIS A 68 5.02 -11.94 4.08
N ILE A 69 4.43 -12.67 3.13
CA ILE A 69 4.65 -14.12 2.91
C ILE A 69 5.88 -14.29 2.01
#